data_AF-A0A1F3TQU7-F1
#
_entry.id   AF-A0A1F3TQU7-F1
#
_cell.length_a   1.000
_cell.length_b   1.000
_cell.length_c   1.000
_cell.angle_alpha   90.00
_cell.angle_beta   90.00
_cell.angle_gamma   90.00
#
_symmetry.space_group_name_H-M   'P 1'
#
loop_
_entity.id
_entity.type
_entity.pdbx_description
1 polymer ?
#
loop_
_entity_poly.entity_id
_entity_poly.type
_entity_poly.pdbx_seq_one_letter_code
_entity_poly.pdbx_strand_id
1 'polypeptide(L)'
;MSLKTKTKFILTSLAAATTVVVFANCSASTDEASGSERLTSFATILSEELTVSSPTSQSGGARSAVQRFSSNGVSTMGMPDSDSTAEEKSEALTELLGTPATCAIAITLDNSGRANCYGPSVNYVDHDFDDTADGSWPGGDLGIWEPTEPGTTEACVAAQLTRQMKGAVSLVDMGQYVSAGMGCVASKGGFALPGEGASIDIAASMSGMVTVNMAPVTVSAATIGREANDTSGNPVYVTSLVGTAGTKTFTIRLKHVPTAVDDSTNKGKISVTVSDSGAGTDGASLEYEKLTASTGKLLLKTTNANTPGFDPFISSTNKSIDFNKAWNNNGNQLIADVNLTDKTGKFAYAWQAGQGDTHSRAFNLIVTESSGVVSGTGFFGYGPQMQSGAGAIDGIICAWTGPDQNHTIFPNVQRQNLTKTAGVFEVSGTSYTVYDPVHADCEAEAPMTMNWTTTSGASPRTAASTTNNLVPVAEVTSVMGTLPTLPTNVDL
;
A
#
# COMPACT_ATOMS: atom_id res chain seq x y z
N MET A 1 -60.36 -43.99 -33.87
CA MET A 1 -61.48 -44.27 -32.93
C MET A 1 -60.97 -45.31 -31.93
N SER A 2 -61.18 -45.06 -30.62
CA SER A 2 -60.77 -45.89 -29.46
C SER A 2 -59.28 -45.80 -29.04
N LEU A 3 -58.89 -45.04 -28.02
CA LEU A 3 -59.06 -45.14 -26.54
C LEU A 3 -58.19 -46.20 -25.83
N LYS A 4 -57.36 -45.66 -24.91
CA LYS A 4 -56.95 -46.16 -23.56
C LYS A 4 -56.13 -47.48 -23.54
N THR A 5 -55.24 -47.77 -22.59
CA THR A 5 -55.22 -47.47 -21.15
C THR A 5 -53.84 -47.76 -20.55
N LYS A 6 -53.28 -46.78 -19.84
CA LYS A 6 -52.63 -46.82 -18.51
C LYS A 6 -52.06 -48.14 -17.91
N THR A 7 -50.89 -47.95 -17.28
CA THR A 7 -50.35 -48.53 -16.01
C THR A 7 -49.41 -49.73 -16.07
N LYS A 8 -48.13 -49.53 -15.69
CA LYS A 8 -47.54 -50.09 -14.46
C LYS A 8 -46.10 -49.58 -14.24
N PHE A 9 -45.88 -48.98 -13.09
CA PHE A 9 -44.57 -48.76 -12.47
C PHE A 9 -43.99 -50.13 -12.07
N ILE A 10 -42.76 -50.42 -12.52
CA ILE A 10 -41.91 -51.47 -11.95
C ILE A 10 -40.53 -50.85 -11.77
N LEU A 11 -40.13 -50.67 -10.50
CA LEU A 11 -38.75 -50.43 -10.09
C LEU A 11 -37.88 -51.57 -10.62
N THR A 12 -36.88 -51.24 -11.42
CA THR A 12 -35.74 -52.13 -11.69
C THR A 12 -34.48 -51.43 -11.23
N SER A 13 -33.85 -52.00 -10.20
CA SER A 13 -32.52 -51.70 -9.74
C SER A 13 -31.52 -52.07 -10.83
N LEU A 14 -30.79 -51.08 -11.35
CA LEU A 14 -29.58 -51.31 -12.13
C LEU A 14 -28.42 -50.58 -11.45
N ALA A 15 -27.51 -51.38 -10.90
CA ALA A 15 -26.23 -50.94 -10.39
C ALA A 15 -25.39 -50.43 -11.56
N ALA A 16 -24.98 -49.15 -11.49
CA ALA A 16 -23.82 -48.66 -12.19
C ALA A 16 -22.79 -48.28 -11.12
N ALA A 17 -21.74 -49.09 -11.04
CA ALA A 17 -20.58 -48.83 -10.21
C ALA A 17 -19.83 -47.61 -10.78
N THR A 18 -20.00 -46.46 -10.16
CA THR A 18 -19.10 -45.32 -10.33
C THR A 18 -18.13 -45.34 -9.18
N THR A 19 -16.87 -45.62 -9.48
CA THR A 19 -15.74 -45.48 -8.54
C THR A 19 -15.69 -44.03 -8.06
N VAL A 20 -16.21 -43.78 -6.85
CA VAL A 20 -16.01 -42.51 -6.15
C VAL A 20 -14.61 -42.55 -5.57
N VAL A 21 -13.72 -41.72 -6.12
CA VAL A 21 -12.52 -41.27 -5.42
C VAL A 21 -13.00 -40.44 -4.23
N VAL A 22 -12.98 -41.02 -3.04
CA VAL A 22 -13.25 -40.30 -1.80
C VAL A 22 -12.05 -39.39 -1.55
N PHE A 23 -12.17 -38.12 -1.92
CA PHE A 23 -11.44 -37.08 -1.23
C PHE A 23 -11.99 -37.04 0.20
N ALA A 24 -11.15 -37.38 1.17
CA ALA A 24 -11.47 -37.20 2.58
C ALA A 24 -11.57 -35.69 2.86
N ASN A 25 -12.77 -35.13 2.69
CA ASN A 25 -13.17 -33.89 3.34
C ASN A 25 -13.20 -34.19 4.83
N CYS A 26 -12.18 -33.73 5.57
CA CYS A 26 -12.31 -33.57 7.02
C CYS A 26 -13.42 -32.57 7.28
N SER A 27 -14.54 -33.10 7.74
CA SER A 27 -15.69 -32.38 8.28
C SER A 27 -15.27 -31.38 9.34
N ALA A 28 -15.79 -30.16 9.21
CA ALA A 28 -15.82 -29.16 10.26
C ALA A 28 -16.38 -29.77 11.55
N SER A 29 -15.56 -29.79 12.59
CA SER A 29 -16.05 -29.84 13.97
C SER A 29 -16.45 -28.43 14.35
N THR A 30 -17.71 -28.26 14.68
CA THR A 30 -18.23 -27.10 15.40
C THR A 30 -17.49 -26.94 16.72
N ASP A 31 -16.80 -25.81 16.89
CA ASP A 31 -16.55 -25.21 18.20
C ASP A 31 -16.53 -23.69 18.03
N GLU A 32 -17.63 -23.04 18.41
CA GLU A 32 -17.60 -21.64 18.82
C GLU A 32 -17.08 -21.60 20.26
N ALA A 33 -15.82 -21.22 20.44
CA ALA A 33 -15.29 -20.55 21.63
C ALA A 33 -13.88 -19.96 21.39
N SER A 34 -13.74 -18.67 21.71
CA SER A 34 -12.51 -17.93 22.06
C SER A 34 -11.30 -17.91 21.10
N GLY A 35 -11.23 -16.87 20.27
CA GLY A 35 -10.02 -16.48 19.51
C GLY A 35 -8.85 -15.91 20.34
N SER A 36 -8.87 -16.03 21.68
CA SER A 36 -7.89 -15.39 22.57
C SER A 36 -6.71 -16.28 22.98
N GLU A 37 -6.72 -17.59 22.69
CA GLU A 37 -5.70 -18.52 23.21
C GLU A 37 -4.47 -18.75 22.29
N ARG A 38 -4.41 -18.15 21.10
CA ARG A 38 -3.28 -18.35 20.17
C ARG A 38 -2.15 -17.32 20.30
N LEU A 39 -2.42 -16.11 20.80
CA LEU A 39 -1.46 -15.00 20.82
C LEU A 39 -0.63 -14.98 22.09
N THR A 40 0.64 -14.58 21.96
CA THR A 40 1.53 -14.38 23.11
C THR A 40 1.25 -13.05 23.82
N SER A 41 1.76 -12.87 25.03
CA SER A 41 1.69 -11.57 25.71
C SER A 41 2.35 -10.44 24.90
N PHE A 42 3.37 -10.77 24.10
CA PHE A 42 4.04 -9.84 23.20
C PHE A 42 3.20 -9.42 21.99
N ALA A 43 2.02 -10.00 21.76
CA ALA A 43 1.09 -9.48 20.76
C ALA A 43 0.62 -8.05 21.09
N THR A 44 0.60 -7.66 22.37
CA THR A 44 0.20 -6.32 22.84
C THR A 44 1.19 -5.19 22.54
N ILE A 45 2.32 -5.48 21.87
CA ILE A 45 3.35 -4.46 21.55
C ILE A 45 3.16 -3.82 20.16
N LEU A 46 2.20 -4.30 19.36
CA LEU A 46 1.86 -3.78 18.03
C LEU A 46 0.43 -4.18 17.64
N SER A 47 -0.11 -3.58 16.58
CA SER A 47 -1.41 -4.00 16.04
C SER A 47 -1.23 -4.86 14.78
N GLU A 48 -1.78 -6.06 14.79
CA GLU A 48 -1.70 -7.02 13.68
C GLU A 48 -2.69 -6.72 12.55
N GLU A 49 -3.79 -6.03 12.83
CA GLU A 49 -4.86 -5.74 11.87
C GLU A 49 -4.62 -4.46 11.05
N LEU A 50 -3.75 -3.58 11.55
CA LEU A 50 -3.37 -2.31 10.92
C LEU A 50 -2.15 -2.50 10.03
N THR A 51 -2.30 -3.35 9.01
CA THR A 51 -1.33 -3.53 7.94
C THR A 51 -1.57 -2.49 6.85
N VAL A 52 -0.49 -2.08 6.15
CA VAL A 52 -0.59 -1.19 5.00
C VAL A 52 -0.51 -2.01 3.73
N SER A 53 -1.50 -1.86 2.87
CA SER A 53 -1.50 -2.41 1.51
C SER A 53 -2.11 -1.39 0.55
N SER A 54 -1.88 -1.59 -0.75
CA SER A 54 -2.68 -0.88 -1.73
C SER A 54 -4.15 -1.27 -1.57
N PRO A 55 -5.09 -0.32 -1.56
CA PRO A 55 -6.53 -0.64 -1.54
C PRO A 55 -6.99 -1.41 -2.77
N THR A 56 -6.17 -1.41 -3.82
CA THR A 56 -6.37 -2.16 -5.05
C THR A 56 -5.40 -3.31 -5.22
N SER A 57 -4.73 -3.73 -4.14
CA SER A 57 -3.92 -4.94 -4.13
C SER A 57 -4.73 -6.14 -4.62
N GLN A 58 -4.11 -6.91 -5.51
CA GLN A 58 -4.73 -8.08 -6.09
C GLN A 58 -4.34 -9.32 -5.29
N SER A 59 -5.29 -10.20 -5.02
CA SER A 59 -4.95 -11.56 -4.62
C SER A 59 -4.55 -12.32 -5.87
N GLY A 60 -3.24 -12.37 -6.16
CA GLY A 60 -2.74 -13.39 -7.08
C GLY A 60 -3.16 -14.76 -6.54
N GLY A 61 -3.80 -15.60 -7.38
CA GLY A 61 -4.45 -16.83 -6.91
C GLY A 61 -3.62 -17.66 -5.92
N ALA A 62 -4.27 -18.26 -4.92
CA ALA A 62 -3.74 -19.17 -3.90
C ALA A 62 -2.25 -18.97 -3.54
N ARG A 63 -1.84 -17.74 -3.19
CA ARG A 63 -0.56 -17.51 -2.52
C ARG A 63 -0.74 -17.86 -1.05
N SER A 64 0.18 -18.63 -0.47
CA SER A 64 0.23 -18.76 0.99
C SER A 64 0.67 -17.42 1.57
N ALA A 65 -0.10 -16.89 2.52
CA ALA A 65 0.23 -15.68 3.27
C ALA A 65 1.60 -15.74 3.95
N VAL A 66 2.10 -16.95 4.25
CA VAL A 66 3.44 -17.17 4.81
C VAL A 66 4.22 -18.15 3.94
N GLN A 67 5.32 -17.70 3.35
CA GLN A 67 6.26 -18.57 2.67
C GLN A 67 7.26 -19.11 3.70
N ARG A 68 7.55 -20.42 3.67
CA ARG A 68 8.56 -21.00 4.55
C ARG A 68 9.70 -21.56 3.73
N PHE A 69 10.91 -21.09 4.02
CA PHE A 69 12.13 -21.58 3.40
C PHE A 69 12.90 -22.39 4.43
N SER A 70 13.49 -23.51 4.00
CA SER A 70 14.47 -24.23 4.80
C SER A 70 15.80 -24.19 4.08
N SER A 71 16.83 -23.66 4.73
CA SER A 71 18.20 -23.74 4.25
C SER A 71 19.11 -24.13 5.41
N ASN A 72 19.98 -25.12 5.19
CA ASN A 72 20.91 -25.63 6.21
C ASN A 72 20.27 -25.98 7.57
N GLY A 73 19.03 -26.49 7.56
CA GLY A 73 18.29 -26.86 8.77
C GLY A 73 17.65 -25.69 9.54
N VAL A 74 17.76 -24.46 9.03
CA VAL A 74 17.08 -23.28 9.57
C VAL A 74 15.81 -23.05 8.76
N SER A 75 14.66 -23.00 9.45
CA SER A 75 13.40 -22.57 8.87
C SER A 75 13.26 -21.06 9.00
N THR A 76 12.94 -20.37 7.91
CA THR A 76 12.74 -18.92 7.83
C THR A 76 11.38 -18.63 7.22
N MET A 77 10.66 -17.66 7.78
CA MET A 77 9.41 -17.16 7.21
C MET A 77 9.73 -16.01 6.25
N GLY A 78 9.37 -16.17 4.98
CA GLY A 78 9.28 -15.07 4.02
C GLY A 78 8.06 -14.24 4.33
N MET A 79 8.26 -12.96 4.60
CA MET A 79 7.14 -12.05 4.81
C MET A 79 6.44 -11.79 3.46
N PRO A 80 5.13 -11.48 3.48
CA PRO A 80 4.39 -11.09 2.28
C PRO A 80 5.09 -10.00 1.50
N ASP A 81 4.91 -10.04 0.18
CA ASP A 81 5.42 -8.98 -0.70
C ASP A 81 4.66 -7.67 -0.42
N SER A 82 5.25 -6.54 -0.77
CA SER A 82 4.64 -5.23 -0.51
C SER A 82 3.33 -4.99 -1.27
N ASP A 83 3.08 -5.73 -2.37
CA ASP A 83 1.83 -5.73 -3.14
C ASP A 83 0.82 -6.80 -2.72
N SER A 84 1.13 -7.60 -1.69
CA SER A 84 0.17 -8.51 -1.04
C SER A 84 -1.01 -7.76 -0.41
N THR A 85 -2.12 -8.48 -0.25
CA THR A 85 -3.33 -7.91 0.34
C THR A 85 -3.17 -7.69 1.84
N ALA A 86 -3.98 -6.79 2.42
CA ALA A 86 -3.95 -6.54 3.86
C ALA A 86 -4.28 -7.80 4.68
N GLU A 87 -5.12 -8.71 4.15
CA GLU A 87 -5.45 -10.00 4.78
C GLU A 87 -4.23 -10.91 4.84
N GLU A 88 -3.53 -11.11 3.73
CA GLU A 88 -2.29 -11.91 3.70
C GLU A 88 -1.26 -11.35 4.69
N LYS A 89 -1.17 -10.02 4.76
CA LYS A 89 -0.26 -9.35 5.70
C LYS A 89 -0.64 -9.54 7.15
N SER A 90 -1.93 -9.44 7.46
CA SER A 90 -2.48 -9.62 8.81
C SER A 90 -2.30 -11.07 9.27
N GLU A 91 -2.57 -12.04 8.39
CA GLU A 91 -2.37 -13.47 8.68
C GLU A 91 -0.90 -13.79 9.02
N ALA A 92 0.05 -13.23 8.27
CA ALA A 92 1.47 -13.39 8.56
C ALA A 92 1.88 -12.81 9.92
N LEU A 93 1.33 -11.66 10.32
CA LEU A 93 1.56 -11.08 11.65
C LEU A 93 0.95 -11.94 12.76
N THR A 94 -0.28 -12.41 12.58
CA THR A 94 -0.94 -13.29 13.54
C THR A 94 -0.16 -14.59 13.73
N GLU A 95 0.40 -15.18 12.66
CA GLU A 95 1.27 -16.35 12.78
C GLU A 95 2.52 -16.02 13.62
N LEU A 96 3.20 -14.91 13.33
CA LEU A 96 4.45 -14.53 13.97
C LEU A 96 4.27 -14.18 15.47
N LEU A 97 3.14 -13.56 15.83
CA LEU A 97 2.81 -13.18 17.21
C LEU A 97 2.20 -14.32 18.05
N GLY A 98 1.81 -15.42 17.40
CA GLY A 98 1.35 -16.62 18.06
C GLY A 98 2.51 -17.53 18.49
N THR A 99 2.42 -18.82 18.14
CA THR A 99 3.44 -19.83 18.46
C THR A 99 4.08 -20.40 17.19
N PRO A 100 4.77 -19.55 16.39
CA PRO A 100 5.29 -20.00 15.10
C PRO A 100 6.42 -21.03 15.30
N ALA A 101 6.64 -21.89 14.29
CA ALA A 101 7.73 -22.87 14.33
C ALA A 101 9.11 -22.19 14.42
N THR A 102 9.26 -21.02 13.82
CA THR A 102 10.49 -20.21 13.79
C THR A 102 10.16 -18.73 14.03
N CYS A 103 11.11 -17.97 14.57
CA CYS A 103 11.03 -16.51 14.61
C CYS A 103 11.93 -15.85 13.56
N ALA A 104 12.66 -16.64 12.76
CA ALA A 104 13.51 -16.10 11.71
C ALA A 104 12.65 -15.60 10.54
N ILE A 105 12.91 -14.36 10.11
CA ILE A 105 12.14 -13.68 9.06
C ILE A 105 13.04 -13.23 7.90
N ALA A 106 12.48 -13.23 6.70
CA ALA A 106 13.07 -12.67 5.50
C ALA A 106 12.21 -11.53 4.98
N ILE A 107 12.84 -10.37 4.83
CA ILE A 107 12.25 -9.14 4.33
C ILE A 107 12.79 -8.85 2.93
N THR A 108 11.89 -8.50 2.02
CA THR A 108 12.23 -7.94 0.72
C THR A 108 11.87 -6.46 0.73
N LEU A 109 12.85 -5.60 0.44
CA LEU A 109 12.60 -4.19 0.20
C LEU A 109 12.34 -3.97 -1.28
N ASP A 110 11.27 -3.25 -1.58
CA ASP A 110 10.85 -2.93 -2.93
C ASP A 110 11.09 -1.47 -3.25
N ASN A 111 11.17 -1.17 -4.55
CA ASN A 111 11.08 0.18 -5.04
C ASN A 111 9.66 0.47 -5.51
N SER A 112 9.28 1.74 -5.46
CA SER A 112 8.07 2.16 -6.17
C SER A 112 8.28 2.05 -7.68
N GLY A 113 7.16 2.02 -8.41
CA GLY A 113 7.17 1.92 -9.85
C GLY A 113 5.98 2.61 -10.47
N ARG A 114 5.85 2.45 -11.78
CA ARG A 114 4.74 2.98 -12.56
C ARG A 114 4.06 1.86 -13.34
N ALA A 115 2.74 1.92 -13.40
CA ALA A 115 1.94 1.09 -14.30
C ALA A 115 2.22 1.52 -15.75
N ASN A 116 2.17 0.58 -16.70
CA ASN A 116 2.45 0.87 -18.10
C ASN A 116 1.33 1.70 -18.76
N CYS A 117 0.12 1.64 -18.21
CA CYS A 117 -0.99 2.50 -18.60
C CYS A 117 -0.87 3.96 -18.11
N TYR A 118 0.10 4.26 -17.23
CA TYR A 118 0.20 5.56 -16.55
C TYR A 118 1.38 6.38 -17.07
N GLY A 119 1.06 7.55 -17.61
CA GLY A 119 1.97 8.64 -17.93
C GLY A 119 3.18 8.23 -18.78
N PRO A 120 3.02 7.51 -19.91
CA PRO A 120 4.17 7.02 -20.67
C PRO A 120 5.06 8.19 -21.14
N SER A 121 6.30 7.89 -21.51
CA SER A 121 7.08 8.85 -22.30
C SER A 121 6.49 8.93 -23.70
N VAL A 122 6.13 10.14 -24.12
CA VAL A 122 5.45 10.39 -25.39
C VAL A 122 6.31 11.33 -26.21
N ASN A 123 6.70 10.89 -27.39
CA ASN A 123 7.32 11.75 -28.39
C ASN A 123 6.22 12.48 -29.16
N TYR A 124 6.41 13.76 -29.44
CA TYR A 124 5.51 14.54 -30.28
C TYR A 124 6.24 15.14 -31.48
N VAL A 125 5.47 15.36 -32.55
CA VAL A 125 5.88 16.06 -33.78
C VAL A 125 4.87 17.16 -34.06
N ASP A 126 5.37 18.33 -34.46
CA ASP A 126 4.60 19.55 -34.73
C ASP A 126 3.72 19.94 -33.52
N HIS A 127 4.35 20.28 -32.40
CA HIS A 127 3.65 20.64 -31.16
C HIS A 127 2.62 21.76 -31.40
N ASP A 128 1.42 21.65 -30.82
CA ASP A 128 0.31 22.58 -31.12
C ASP A 128 0.63 24.06 -30.85
N PHE A 129 1.33 24.33 -29.74
CA PHE A 129 1.81 25.68 -29.40
C PHE A 129 2.91 26.23 -30.33
N ASP A 130 3.72 25.36 -30.93
CA ASP A 130 4.82 25.71 -31.83
C ASP A 130 4.96 24.58 -32.86
N ASP A 131 4.36 24.78 -34.03
CA ASP A 131 4.24 23.78 -35.10
C ASP A 131 5.59 23.40 -35.75
N THR A 132 6.69 23.95 -35.25
CA THR A 132 8.06 23.58 -35.61
C THR A 132 8.78 22.77 -34.53
N ALA A 133 8.14 22.58 -33.37
CA ALA A 133 8.73 21.92 -32.22
C ALA A 133 8.41 20.41 -32.20
N ASP A 134 9.46 19.62 -32.39
CA ASP A 134 9.49 18.19 -32.08
C ASP A 134 10.12 17.95 -30.71
N GLY A 135 9.67 16.93 -30.00
CA GLY A 135 10.21 16.65 -28.67
C GLY A 135 9.61 15.44 -27.99
N SER A 136 9.76 15.41 -26.67
CA SER A 136 9.22 14.34 -25.84
C SER A 136 8.76 14.86 -24.48
N TRP A 137 7.58 14.43 -24.03
CA TRP A 137 7.20 14.54 -22.63
C TRP A 137 7.80 13.38 -21.84
N PRO A 138 8.47 13.66 -20.70
CA PRO A 138 8.97 12.63 -19.82
C PRO A 138 7.81 11.83 -19.22
N GLY A 139 8.10 10.60 -18.81
CA GLY A 139 7.08 9.74 -18.23
C GLY A 139 6.78 10.12 -16.77
N GLY A 140 5.52 9.97 -16.36
CA GLY A 140 5.03 10.16 -14.99
C GLY A 140 4.08 11.33 -14.83
N ASP A 141 4.03 12.23 -15.83
CA ASP A 141 3.33 13.52 -15.73
C ASP A 141 2.01 13.57 -16.52
N LEU A 142 1.76 12.58 -17.38
CA LEU A 142 0.57 12.57 -18.24
C LEU A 142 -0.64 11.83 -17.61
N GLY A 143 -0.57 11.50 -16.32
CA GLY A 143 -1.68 10.86 -15.62
C GLY A 143 -2.03 9.47 -16.14
N ILE A 144 -3.29 9.07 -15.98
CA ILE A 144 -3.86 7.86 -16.56
C ILE A 144 -3.94 8.04 -18.08
N TRP A 145 -3.14 7.28 -18.82
CA TRP A 145 -3.04 7.42 -20.27
C TRP A 145 -3.90 6.39 -21.00
N GLU A 146 -3.79 5.14 -20.58
CA GLU A 146 -4.66 4.05 -21.03
C GLU A 146 -5.67 3.69 -19.93
N PRO A 147 -6.91 3.29 -20.27
CA PRO A 147 -7.90 2.94 -19.26
C PRO A 147 -7.52 1.70 -18.45
N THR A 148 -6.75 0.78 -19.02
CA THR A 148 -6.37 -0.49 -18.39
C THR A 148 -4.88 -0.74 -18.50
N GLU A 149 -4.32 -1.44 -17.52
CA GLU A 149 -2.95 -1.92 -17.58
C GLU A 149 -2.79 -2.91 -18.76
N PRO A 150 -1.90 -2.61 -19.74
CA PRO A 150 -1.76 -3.40 -20.95
C PRO A 150 -1.51 -4.89 -20.68
N GLY A 151 -2.26 -5.74 -21.38
CA GLY A 151 -2.19 -7.20 -21.21
C GLY A 151 -2.97 -7.74 -20.01
N THR A 152 -3.70 -6.88 -19.29
CA THR A 152 -4.55 -7.25 -18.15
C THR A 152 -5.93 -6.59 -18.28
N THR A 153 -6.84 -6.88 -17.33
CA THR A 153 -8.13 -6.17 -17.18
C THR A 153 -8.11 -5.13 -16.07
N GLU A 154 -6.97 -4.97 -15.37
CA GLU A 154 -6.86 -4.04 -14.25
C GLU A 154 -7.00 -2.60 -14.73
N ALA A 155 -7.85 -1.83 -14.05
CA ALA A 155 -7.98 -0.40 -14.30
C ALA A 155 -6.68 0.34 -13.98
N CYS A 156 -6.35 1.35 -14.78
CA CYS A 156 -5.06 2.00 -14.64
C CYS A 156 -4.85 2.69 -13.29
N VAL A 157 -5.89 3.34 -12.74
CA VAL A 157 -5.80 3.95 -11.40
C VAL A 157 -5.47 2.91 -10.31
N ALA A 158 -5.99 1.70 -10.44
CA ALA A 158 -5.75 0.58 -9.52
C ALA A 158 -4.32 0.06 -9.65
N ALA A 159 -3.88 -0.18 -10.89
CA ALA A 159 -2.52 -0.61 -11.18
C ALA A 159 -1.49 0.41 -10.68
N GLN A 160 -1.69 1.68 -11.01
CA GLN A 160 -0.76 2.76 -10.68
C GLN A 160 -0.64 2.97 -9.17
N LEU A 161 -1.76 2.98 -8.44
CA LEU A 161 -1.73 3.14 -6.98
C LEU A 161 -0.95 2.01 -6.32
N THR A 162 -1.18 0.76 -6.74
CA THR A 162 -0.43 -0.41 -6.25
C THR A 162 1.07 -0.28 -6.54
N ARG A 163 1.46 0.11 -7.76
CA ARG A 163 2.86 0.28 -8.15
C ARG A 163 3.56 1.40 -7.38
N GLN A 164 2.87 2.51 -7.13
CA GLN A 164 3.45 3.64 -6.43
C GLN A 164 3.60 3.42 -4.92
N MET A 165 2.64 2.74 -4.31
CA MET A 165 2.70 2.43 -2.89
C MET A 165 3.76 1.37 -2.54
N LYS A 166 4.17 0.54 -3.50
CA LYS A 166 5.06 -0.61 -3.30
C LYS A 166 6.29 -0.32 -2.43
N GLY A 167 7.08 0.68 -2.82
CA GLY A 167 8.30 1.04 -2.09
C GLY A 167 8.02 1.56 -0.68
N ALA A 168 7.04 2.45 -0.55
CA ALA A 168 6.67 3.04 0.73
C ALA A 168 6.14 1.99 1.72
N VAL A 169 5.33 1.05 1.22
CA VAL A 169 4.75 -0.05 2.00
C VAL A 169 5.84 -1.04 2.45
N SER A 170 6.80 -1.38 1.59
CA SER A 170 7.88 -2.31 1.96
C SER A 170 8.72 -1.84 3.16
N LEU A 171 8.91 -0.53 3.33
CA LEU A 171 9.63 0.05 4.47
C LEU A 171 8.86 -0.13 5.78
N VAL A 172 7.54 0.06 5.77
CA VAL A 172 6.71 -0.09 6.98
C VAL A 172 6.39 -1.55 7.28
N ASP A 173 6.26 -2.40 6.27
CA ASP A 173 6.21 -3.86 6.42
C ASP A 173 7.47 -4.35 7.14
N MET A 174 8.67 -3.90 6.73
CA MET A 174 9.91 -4.20 7.45
C MET A 174 9.80 -3.80 8.93
N GLY A 175 9.33 -2.59 9.22
CA GLY A 175 9.18 -2.13 10.60
C GLY A 175 8.22 -2.97 11.43
N GLN A 176 7.08 -3.35 10.84
CA GLN A 176 6.02 -4.13 11.50
C GLN A 176 6.45 -5.58 11.73
N TYR A 177 6.93 -6.27 10.69
CA TYR A 177 7.35 -7.66 10.77
C TYR A 177 8.60 -7.86 11.62
N VAL A 178 9.58 -6.94 11.57
CA VAL A 178 10.75 -7.01 12.46
C VAL A 178 10.33 -6.82 13.93
N SER A 179 9.40 -5.91 14.21
CA SER A 179 8.90 -5.70 15.58
C SER A 179 8.10 -6.90 16.09
N ALA A 180 7.27 -7.52 15.24
CA ALA A 180 6.60 -8.78 15.57
C ALA A 180 7.61 -9.93 15.78
N GLY A 181 8.67 -9.99 14.96
CA GLY A 181 9.76 -10.94 15.10
C GLY A 181 10.51 -10.79 16.42
N MET A 182 10.74 -9.56 16.86
CA MET A 182 11.28 -9.26 18.19
C MET A 182 10.38 -9.79 19.32
N GLY A 183 9.06 -9.60 19.20
CA GLY A 183 8.09 -10.18 20.13
C GLY A 183 8.15 -11.72 20.16
N CYS A 184 8.23 -12.37 19.00
CA CYS A 184 8.41 -13.82 18.88
C CYS A 184 9.69 -14.30 19.57
N VAL A 185 10.83 -13.65 19.29
CA VAL A 185 12.13 -14.00 19.88
C VAL A 185 12.12 -13.81 21.39
N ALA A 186 11.55 -12.70 21.88
CA ALA A 186 11.44 -12.44 23.31
C ALA A 186 10.55 -13.51 24.00
N SER A 187 9.41 -13.84 23.40
CA SER A 187 8.51 -14.88 23.91
C SER A 187 9.19 -16.25 23.98
N LYS A 188 9.82 -16.70 22.89
CA LYS A 188 10.54 -17.98 22.86
C LYS A 188 11.78 -18.01 23.76
N GLY A 189 12.41 -16.86 23.97
CA GLY A 189 13.51 -16.69 24.91
C GLY A 189 13.10 -16.72 26.38
N GLY A 190 11.79 -16.77 26.68
CA GLY A 190 11.28 -16.78 28.05
C GLY A 190 11.34 -15.41 28.74
N PHE A 191 11.45 -14.32 27.98
CA PHE A 191 11.38 -12.97 28.54
C PHE A 191 9.95 -12.63 28.95
N ALA A 192 9.80 -11.85 30.01
CA ALA A 192 8.53 -11.22 30.36
C ALA A 192 8.40 -9.86 29.67
N LEU A 193 7.17 -9.37 29.51
CA LEU A 193 6.95 -7.98 29.11
C LEU A 193 7.60 -7.04 30.15
N PRO A 194 8.27 -5.96 29.71
CA PRO A 194 8.86 -4.99 30.62
C PRO A 194 7.78 -4.26 31.45
N GLY A 195 8.10 -4.02 32.72
CA GLY A 195 7.31 -3.10 33.56
C GLY A 195 7.55 -1.64 33.20
N GLU A 196 6.73 -0.73 33.73
CA GLU A 196 6.87 0.72 33.49
C GLU A 196 8.28 1.24 33.80
N GLY A 197 8.86 1.98 32.86
CA GLY A 197 10.23 2.51 32.93
C GLY A 197 11.33 1.50 32.65
N ALA A 198 11.00 0.22 32.42
CA ALA A 198 11.97 -0.83 32.13
C ALA A 198 12.05 -1.14 30.63
N SER A 199 13.15 -1.79 30.25
CA SER A 199 13.34 -2.37 28.92
C SER A 199 14.06 -3.71 29.02
N ILE A 200 13.84 -4.56 28.02
CA ILE A 200 14.61 -5.78 27.80
C ILE A 200 15.47 -5.60 26.56
N ASP A 201 16.70 -6.09 26.61
CA ASP A 201 17.63 -6.16 25.49
C ASP A 201 17.64 -7.59 24.94
N ILE A 202 17.32 -7.72 23.66
CA ILE A 202 17.26 -8.99 22.94
C ILE A 202 18.23 -9.01 21.74
N ALA A 203 19.18 -8.08 21.65
CA ALA A 203 20.11 -7.97 20.53
C ALA A 203 20.87 -9.28 20.27
N ALA A 204 21.36 -9.93 21.33
CA ALA A 204 22.04 -11.23 21.21
C ALA A 204 21.11 -12.32 20.67
N SER A 205 19.86 -12.37 21.14
CA SER A 205 18.85 -13.36 20.71
C SER A 205 18.38 -13.13 19.27
N MET A 206 18.48 -11.89 18.76
CA MET A 206 18.12 -11.53 17.40
C MET A 206 19.21 -11.84 16.37
N SER A 207 20.40 -12.28 16.79
CA SER A 207 21.50 -12.62 15.89
C SER A 207 21.09 -13.71 14.90
N GLY A 208 21.19 -13.41 13.60
CA GLY A 208 20.82 -14.33 12.52
C GLY A 208 19.32 -14.53 12.31
N MET A 209 18.46 -13.78 13.00
CA MET A 209 16.99 -13.93 12.89
C MET A 209 16.38 -13.14 11.75
N VAL A 210 17.08 -12.14 11.20
CA VAL A 210 16.54 -11.27 10.15
C VAL A 210 17.46 -11.31 8.92
N THR A 211 16.84 -11.43 7.76
CA THR A 211 17.50 -11.18 6.47
C THR A 211 16.74 -10.09 5.73
N VAL A 212 17.48 -9.20 5.06
CA VAL A 212 16.92 -8.13 4.21
C VAL A 212 17.52 -8.28 2.82
N ASN A 213 16.69 -8.45 1.79
CA ASN A 213 17.14 -8.75 0.43
C ASN A 213 18.16 -9.89 0.38
N MET A 214 17.87 -10.97 1.11
CA MET A 214 18.72 -12.15 1.31
C MET A 214 20.05 -11.90 2.05
N ALA A 215 20.38 -10.66 2.42
CA ALA A 215 21.57 -10.35 3.21
C ALA A 215 21.26 -10.50 4.71
N PRO A 216 22.10 -11.22 5.49
CA PRO A 216 21.89 -11.34 6.92
C PRO A 216 22.08 -9.99 7.62
N VAL A 217 21.19 -9.73 8.58
CA VAL A 217 21.26 -8.54 9.44
C VAL A 217 22.22 -8.79 10.59
N THR A 218 23.21 -7.90 10.71
CA THR A 218 23.99 -7.76 11.95
C THR A 218 23.27 -6.78 12.86
N VAL A 219 22.71 -7.27 13.97
CA VAL A 219 21.98 -6.47 14.96
C VAL A 219 22.96 -5.82 15.93
N SER A 220 22.92 -4.50 16.08
CA SER A 220 23.73 -3.75 17.04
C SER A 220 22.95 -3.32 18.28
N ALA A 221 21.63 -3.15 18.16
CA ALA A 221 20.73 -2.90 19.27
C ALA A 221 19.34 -3.48 18.95
N ALA A 222 18.70 -4.10 19.94
CA ALA A 222 17.30 -4.55 19.83
C ALA A 222 16.64 -4.55 21.21
N THR A 223 15.70 -3.64 21.44
CA THR A 223 15.06 -3.45 22.75
C THR A 223 13.54 -3.45 22.65
N ILE A 224 12.89 -4.03 23.66
CA ILE A 224 11.46 -3.86 23.90
C ILE A 224 11.32 -3.15 25.25
N GLY A 225 10.73 -1.96 25.25
CA GLY A 225 10.56 -1.11 26.42
C GLY A 225 9.11 -0.82 26.73
N ARG A 226 8.85 -0.46 27.99
CA ARG A 226 7.57 0.07 28.45
C ARG A 226 7.83 1.45 29.05
N GLU A 227 7.43 2.50 28.32
CA GLU A 227 7.50 3.88 28.78
C GLU A 227 6.44 4.16 29.84
N ALA A 228 6.51 5.36 30.45
CA ALA A 228 5.43 5.88 31.27
C ALA A 228 4.13 5.91 30.46
N ASN A 229 3.00 5.77 31.16
CA ASN A 229 1.70 5.82 30.51
C ASN A 229 1.49 7.16 29.79
N ASP A 230 0.67 7.15 28.73
CA ASP A 230 0.30 8.38 28.05
C ASP A 230 -0.55 9.30 28.96
N THR A 231 -0.88 10.50 28.48
CA THR A 231 -1.67 11.47 29.25
C THR A 231 -3.08 10.99 29.61
N SER A 232 -3.57 9.93 28.96
CA SER A 232 -4.85 9.28 29.26
C SER A 232 -4.68 8.04 30.15
N GLY A 233 -3.47 7.76 30.63
CA GLY A 233 -3.17 6.62 31.49
C GLY A 233 -2.96 5.30 30.74
N ASN A 234 -2.84 5.34 29.42
CA ASN A 234 -2.68 4.13 28.60
C ASN A 234 -1.23 3.61 28.60
N PRO A 235 -1.01 2.29 28.57
CA PRO A 235 0.32 1.70 28.43
C PRO A 235 1.02 2.13 27.14
N VAL A 236 2.33 2.39 27.19
CA VAL A 236 3.14 2.78 26.02
C VAL A 236 4.29 1.81 25.81
N TYR A 237 4.21 0.98 24.78
CA TYR A 237 5.27 0.04 24.40
C TYR A 237 6.13 0.62 23.27
N VAL A 238 7.44 0.47 23.38
CA VAL A 238 8.40 0.89 22.36
C VAL A 238 9.34 -0.24 22.03
N THR A 239 9.27 -0.70 20.78
CA THR A 239 10.18 -1.67 20.19
C THR A 239 11.17 -0.91 19.32
N SER A 240 12.47 -1.21 19.42
CA SER A 240 13.51 -0.54 18.63
C SER A 240 14.58 -1.52 18.19
N LEU A 241 15.00 -1.43 16.93
CA LEU A 241 16.09 -2.22 16.36
C LEU A 241 17.02 -1.34 15.52
N VAL A 242 18.32 -1.54 15.70
CA VAL A 242 19.36 -1.01 14.81
C VAL A 242 20.17 -2.19 14.28
N GLY A 243 20.38 -2.20 12.98
CA GLY A 243 21.20 -3.24 12.35
C GLY A 243 21.74 -2.83 10.99
N THR A 244 22.59 -3.69 10.44
CA THR A 244 23.21 -3.49 9.13
C THR A 244 23.13 -4.76 8.30
N ALA A 245 22.75 -4.64 7.03
CA ALA A 245 22.78 -5.70 6.03
C ALA A 245 23.48 -5.17 4.77
N GLY A 246 24.65 -5.73 4.45
CA GLY A 246 25.50 -5.19 3.39
C GLY A 246 25.93 -3.75 3.69
N THR A 247 25.64 -2.82 2.77
CA THR A 247 25.93 -1.38 2.92
C THR A 247 24.80 -0.59 3.59
N LYS A 248 23.68 -1.25 3.88
CA LYS A 248 22.47 -0.60 4.41
C LYS A 248 22.41 -0.72 5.91
N THR A 249 22.33 0.41 6.60
CA THR A 249 22.02 0.50 8.02
C THR A 249 20.56 0.88 8.19
N PHE A 250 19.82 0.14 9.00
CA PHE A 250 18.41 0.43 9.30
C PHE A 250 18.21 0.75 10.77
N THR A 251 17.34 1.71 11.01
CA THR A 251 16.78 2.01 12.34
C THR A 251 15.29 1.82 12.25
N ILE A 252 14.75 0.97 13.12
CA ILE A 252 13.33 0.68 13.22
C ILE A 252 12.88 1.06 14.62
N ARG A 253 11.77 1.77 14.71
CA ARG A 253 11.05 2.02 15.96
C ARG A 253 9.57 1.76 15.74
N LEU A 254 8.96 1.02 16.65
CA LEU A 254 7.51 0.87 16.74
C LEU A 254 7.09 1.33 18.14
N LYS A 255 6.25 2.38 18.19
CA LYS A 255 5.56 2.82 19.40
C LYS A 255 4.10 2.41 19.31
N HIS A 256 3.61 1.69 20.30
CA HIS A 256 2.23 1.18 20.33
C HIS A 256 1.58 1.51 21.68
N VAL A 257 0.34 1.97 21.62
CA VAL A 257 -0.45 2.43 22.76
C VAL A 257 -1.83 1.79 22.69
N PRO A 258 -2.05 0.66 23.39
CA PRO A 258 -3.38 0.11 23.61
C PRO A 258 -4.26 1.14 24.31
N THR A 259 -5.43 1.45 23.75
CA THR A 259 -6.41 2.36 24.39
C THR A 259 -7.57 1.60 25.02
N ALA A 260 -7.63 0.28 24.80
CA ALA A 260 -8.42 -0.68 25.53
C ALA A 260 -7.49 -1.74 26.16
N VAL A 261 -7.94 -2.37 27.26
CA VAL A 261 -7.15 -3.36 28.00
C VAL A 261 -6.82 -4.59 27.16
N ASP A 262 -7.71 -4.95 26.24
CA ASP A 262 -7.61 -6.08 25.32
C ASP A 262 -7.01 -5.70 23.96
N ASP A 263 -6.50 -4.47 23.82
CA ASP A 263 -6.00 -3.90 22.56
C ASP A 263 -7.04 -3.87 21.40
N SER A 264 -8.33 -4.00 21.71
CA SER A 264 -9.41 -3.90 20.71
C SER A 264 -9.49 -2.51 20.07
N THR A 265 -8.95 -1.49 20.74
CA THR A 265 -8.67 -0.16 20.21
C THR A 265 -7.26 0.24 20.58
N ASN A 266 -6.56 0.89 19.66
CA ASN A 266 -5.16 1.25 19.85
C ASN A 266 -4.72 2.37 18.90
N LYS A 267 -3.52 2.88 19.15
CA LYS A 267 -2.85 3.85 18.27
C LYS A 267 -1.35 3.61 18.32
N GLY A 268 -0.63 4.09 17.32
CA GLY A 268 0.81 3.91 17.30
C GLY A 268 1.50 4.54 16.12
N LYS A 269 2.82 4.31 16.08
CA LYS A 269 3.69 4.80 15.02
C LYS A 269 4.79 3.80 14.73
N ILE A 270 4.99 3.51 13.46
CA ILE A 270 6.18 2.83 12.94
C ILE A 270 7.06 3.88 12.28
N SER A 271 8.34 3.90 12.62
CA SER A 271 9.32 4.82 12.07
C SER A 271 10.54 4.04 11.61
N VAL A 272 10.93 4.23 10.36
CA VAL A 272 12.00 3.47 9.72
C VAL A 272 12.94 4.42 9.00
N THR A 273 14.24 4.18 9.12
CA THR A 273 15.24 4.68 8.19
C THR A 273 16.03 3.53 7.60
N VAL A 274 16.37 3.63 6.32
CA VAL A 274 17.31 2.76 5.63
C VAL A 274 18.35 3.65 4.97
N SER A 275 19.53 3.73 5.57
CA SER A 275 20.65 4.52 5.06
C SER A 275 21.64 3.60 4.36
N ASP A 276 21.90 3.88 3.08
CA ASP A 276 22.94 3.23 2.28
C ASP A 276 24.15 4.15 2.17
N SER A 277 25.33 3.67 2.59
CA SER A 277 26.56 4.46 2.63
C SER A 277 27.01 5.01 1.27
N GLY A 278 26.53 4.45 0.16
CA GLY A 278 26.87 4.88 -1.19
C GLY A 278 25.75 5.55 -1.99
N ALA A 279 24.54 5.69 -1.44
CA ALA A 279 23.38 6.19 -2.20
C ALA A 279 22.60 7.29 -1.47
N GLY A 280 22.05 6.99 -0.29
CA GLY A 280 21.10 7.88 0.36
C GLY A 280 20.40 7.26 1.56
N THR A 281 19.47 8.01 2.14
CA THR A 281 18.58 7.53 3.19
C THR A 281 17.13 7.55 2.72
N ASP A 282 16.47 6.41 2.86
CA ASP A 282 15.02 6.29 2.79
C ASP A 282 14.44 6.41 4.19
N GLY A 283 13.41 7.22 4.34
CA GLY A 283 12.67 7.43 5.58
C GLY A 283 11.21 7.07 5.41
N ALA A 284 10.63 6.41 6.41
CA ALA A 284 9.20 6.16 6.50
C ALA A 284 8.66 6.43 7.91
N SER A 285 7.44 6.97 8.00
CA SER A 285 6.63 6.99 9.21
C SER A 285 5.21 6.58 8.89
N LEU A 286 4.69 5.58 9.60
CA LEU A 286 3.29 5.21 9.59
C LEU A 286 2.70 5.53 10.95
N GLU A 287 1.81 6.52 11.03
CA GLU A 287 0.88 6.64 12.14
C GLU A 287 -0.37 5.80 11.87
N TYR A 288 -0.89 5.16 12.90
CA TYR A 288 -2.11 4.39 12.82
C TYR A 288 -2.99 4.59 14.06
N GLU A 289 -4.29 4.39 13.88
CA GLU A 289 -5.27 4.43 14.95
C GLU A 289 -6.43 3.46 14.65
N LYS A 290 -6.62 2.46 15.52
CA LYS A 290 -7.77 1.56 15.54
C LYS A 290 -8.81 2.14 16.49
N LEU A 291 -9.89 2.68 15.92
CA LEU A 291 -10.98 3.29 16.67
C LEU A 291 -11.99 2.27 17.16
N THR A 292 -12.22 1.22 16.37
CA THR A 292 -13.13 0.10 16.67
C THR A 292 -12.55 -1.17 16.04
N ALA A 293 -13.20 -2.32 16.27
CA ALA A 293 -12.84 -3.58 15.62
C ALA A 293 -12.84 -3.50 14.08
N SER A 294 -13.61 -2.58 13.49
CA SER A 294 -13.75 -2.46 12.03
C SER A 294 -13.33 -1.10 11.49
N THR A 295 -12.81 -0.17 12.29
CA THR A 295 -12.49 1.18 11.82
C THR A 295 -11.07 1.55 12.20
N GLY A 296 -10.25 1.80 11.17
CA GLY A 296 -8.87 2.23 11.30
C GLY A 296 -8.59 3.52 10.53
N LYS A 297 -7.54 4.21 10.96
CA LYS A 297 -6.94 5.34 10.25
C LYS A 297 -5.46 5.11 10.04
N LEU A 298 -4.95 5.54 8.91
CA LEU A 298 -3.53 5.44 8.55
C LEU A 298 -3.02 6.78 8.00
N LEU A 299 -1.82 7.16 8.41
CA LEU A 299 -1.02 8.20 7.77
C LEU A 299 0.37 7.63 7.51
N LEU A 300 0.66 7.32 6.26
CA LEU A 300 2.01 6.91 5.83
C LEU A 300 2.66 8.09 5.15
N LYS A 301 3.88 8.43 5.57
CA LYS A 301 4.76 9.38 4.90
C LYS A 301 6.08 8.72 4.61
N THR A 302 6.65 9.02 3.45
CA THR A 302 8.00 8.57 3.09
C THR A 302 8.76 9.65 2.37
N THR A 303 10.08 9.65 2.54
CA THR A 303 11.01 10.50 1.79
C THR A 303 12.21 9.68 1.36
N ASN A 304 12.76 10.01 0.20
CA ASN A 304 14.04 9.50 -0.26
C ASN A 304 14.99 10.69 -0.41
N ALA A 305 16.13 10.64 0.28
CA ALA A 305 17.18 11.64 0.18
C ALA A 305 18.47 10.99 -0.32
N ASN A 306 19.11 11.54 -1.34
CA ASN A 306 20.39 11.07 -1.88
C ASN A 306 21.59 11.46 -0.99
N THR A 307 21.35 11.63 0.31
CA THR A 307 22.33 12.01 1.33
C THR A 307 22.38 10.90 2.37
N PRO A 308 23.46 10.09 2.41
CA PRO A 308 23.62 9.06 3.43
C PRO A 308 23.55 9.65 4.85
N GLY A 309 22.87 8.94 5.76
CA GLY A 309 22.73 9.37 7.15
C GLY A 309 21.77 10.55 7.37
N PHE A 310 21.04 10.99 6.35
CA PHE A 310 19.99 12.00 6.49
C PHE A 310 18.94 11.58 7.53
N ASP A 311 18.58 12.48 8.45
CA ASP A 311 17.50 12.28 9.42
C ASP A 311 16.20 12.91 8.88
N PRO A 312 15.24 12.11 8.42
CA PRO A 312 14.02 12.60 7.77
C PRO A 312 12.93 13.02 8.76
N PHE A 313 13.13 12.82 10.07
CA PHE A 313 12.06 12.98 11.06
C PHE A 313 11.95 14.41 11.59
N ILE A 314 10.78 14.81 12.09
CA ILE A 314 10.58 16.13 12.72
C ILE A 314 11.60 16.37 13.84
N SER A 315 11.84 15.38 14.71
CA SER A 315 12.83 15.49 15.79
C SER A 315 13.36 14.14 16.30
N SER A 316 14.16 14.19 17.37
CA SER A 316 14.59 12.98 18.10
C SER A 316 13.45 12.26 18.82
N THR A 317 12.36 12.97 19.14
CA THR A 317 11.18 12.43 19.83
C THR A 317 10.03 12.19 18.88
N ASN A 318 9.74 13.16 18.01
CA ASN A 318 8.70 13.05 16.99
C ASN A 318 9.28 12.42 15.73
N LYS A 319 9.02 11.12 15.58
CA LYS A 319 9.51 10.29 14.48
C LYS A 319 8.55 10.24 13.28
N SER A 320 7.75 11.28 13.09
CA SER A 320 7.03 11.52 11.83
C SER A 320 7.98 12.11 10.79
N ILE A 321 7.80 11.75 9.52
CA ILE A 321 8.54 12.35 8.41
C ILE A 321 8.20 13.85 8.28
N ASP A 322 9.24 14.66 8.10
CA ASP A 322 9.13 16.09 7.87
C ASP A 322 9.44 16.44 6.41
N PHE A 323 8.41 16.78 5.64
CA PHE A 323 8.57 17.19 4.25
C PHE A 323 9.30 18.54 4.10
N ASN A 324 9.46 19.33 5.16
CA ASN A 324 10.22 20.59 5.13
C ASN A 324 11.74 20.39 5.21
N LYS A 325 12.21 19.21 5.63
CA LYS A 325 13.64 18.87 5.61
C LYS A 325 14.10 18.52 4.20
N ALA A 326 15.34 18.83 3.83
CA ALA A 326 15.86 18.66 2.47
C ALA A 326 15.88 17.20 1.97
N TRP A 327 14.85 16.80 1.24
CA TRP A 327 14.81 15.59 0.39
C TRP A 327 14.90 16.01 -1.09
N ASN A 328 15.45 15.15 -1.94
CA ASN A 328 15.76 15.52 -3.33
C ASN A 328 15.41 14.43 -4.35
N ASN A 329 14.80 13.33 -3.89
CA ASN A 329 14.24 12.32 -4.76
C ASN A 329 12.72 12.32 -4.56
N ASN A 330 12.09 11.30 -3.96
CA ASN A 330 10.63 11.28 -3.84
C ASN A 330 10.13 11.63 -2.43
N GLY A 331 8.99 12.30 -2.38
CA GLY A 331 8.13 12.39 -1.20
C GLY A 331 6.82 11.70 -1.50
N ASN A 332 6.33 10.85 -0.60
CA ASN A 332 5.05 10.17 -0.76
C ASN A 332 4.23 10.27 0.52
N GLN A 333 2.91 10.43 0.37
CA GLN A 333 1.97 10.44 1.49
C GLN A 333 0.74 9.62 1.15
N LEU A 334 0.29 8.76 2.08
CA LEU A 334 -1.02 8.13 2.05
C LEU A 334 -1.77 8.54 3.32
N ILE A 335 -3.03 8.94 3.15
CA ILE A 335 -4.00 9.08 4.23
C ILE A 335 -5.14 8.11 3.95
N ALA A 336 -5.56 7.33 4.94
CA ALA A 336 -6.66 6.39 4.76
C ALA A 336 -7.59 6.32 5.97
N ASP A 337 -8.90 6.26 5.69
CA ASP A 337 -9.93 5.79 6.62
C ASP A 337 -10.35 4.41 6.09
N VAL A 338 -10.04 3.35 6.84
CA VAL A 338 -10.15 1.96 6.38
C VAL A 338 -11.10 1.15 7.26
N ASN A 339 -11.91 0.32 6.63
CA ASN A 339 -12.64 -0.73 7.30
C ASN A 339 -11.72 -1.92 7.53
N LEU A 340 -11.43 -2.25 8.80
CA LEU A 340 -10.47 -3.30 9.12
C LEU A 340 -10.98 -4.72 8.83
N THR A 341 -12.27 -4.90 8.58
CA THR A 341 -12.88 -6.21 8.29
C THR A 341 -12.80 -6.55 6.80
N ASP A 342 -13.23 -5.63 5.94
CA ASP A 342 -13.33 -5.86 4.48
C ASP A 342 -12.33 -5.05 3.65
N LYS A 343 -11.49 -4.25 4.32
CA LYS A 343 -10.42 -3.40 3.77
C LYS A 343 -10.91 -2.35 2.76
N THR A 344 -12.20 -2.09 2.72
CA THR A 344 -12.79 -0.97 1.97
C THR A 344 -12.58 0.35 2.72
N GLY A 345 -12.82 1.49 2.07
CA GLY A 345 -12.58 2.78 2.72
C GLY A 345 -12.28 3.91 1.75
N LYS A 346 -11.68 4.98 2.29
CA LYS A 346 -11.25 6.15 1.53
C LYS A 346 -9.74 6.29 1.64
N PHE A 347 -9.10 6.59 0.52
CA PHE A 347 -7.65 6.66 0.38
C PHE A 347 -7.30 7.92 -0.40
N ALA A 348 -6.35 8.68 0.13
CA ALA A 348 -5.77 9.84 -0.51
C ALA A 348 -4.25 9.64 -0.54
N TYR A 349 -3.72 9.38 -1.73
CA TYR A 349 -2.30 9.19 -1.96
C TYR A 349 -1.75 10.37 -2.75
N ALA A 350 -0.55 10.81 -2.43
CA ALA A 350 0.17 11.80 -3.19
C ALA A 350 1.63 11.39 -3.35
N TRP A 351 2.22 11.81 -4.46
CA TRP A 351 3.64 11.67 -4.75
C TRP A 351 4.19 12.96 -5.36
N GLN A 352 5.42 13.32 -5.02
CA GLN A 352 6.12 14.47 -5.60
C GLN A 352 7.58 14.08 -5.92
N ALA A 353 8.01 14.42 -7.14
CA ALA A 353 9.34 14.13 -7.67
C ALA A 353 10.31 15.28 -7.33
N GLY A 354 10.70 15.34 -6.07
CA GLY A 354 11.64 16.33 -5.54
C GLY A 354 10.96 17.56 -4.97
N GLN A 355 11.65 18.26 -4.08
CA GLN A 355 11.11 19.46 -3.42
C GLN A 355 10.84 20.64 -4.35
N GLY A 356 11.49 20.66 -5.51
CA GLY A 356 11.36 21.75 -6.48
C GLY A 356 10.05 21.72 -7.28
N ASP A 357 9.35 20.59 -7.32
CA ASP A 357 8.06 20.47 -8.01
C ASP A 357 7.02 21.38 -7.35
N THR A 358 6.26 22.12 -8.17
CA THR A 358 5.25 23.07 -7.68
C THR A 358 3.96 22.42 -7.21
N HIS A 359 3.75 21.14 -7.54
CA HIS A 359 2.55 20.38 -7.19
C HIS A 359 2.89 18.90 -6.94
N SER A 360 2.03 18.23 -6.17
CA SER A 360 2.06 16.77 -6.06
C SER A 360 1.12 16.14 -7.09
N ARG A 361 1.43 14.89 -7.47
CA ARG A 361 0.57 14.00 -8.25
C ARG A 361 -0.28 13.23 -7.27
N ALA A 362 -1.60 13.43 -7.31
CA ALA A 362 -2.53 12.95 -6.29
C ALA A 362 -3.52 11.93 -6.87
N PHE A 363 -3.75 10.88 -6.09
CA PHE A 363 -4.67 9.79 -6.37
C PHE A 363 -5.65 9.67 -5.20
N ASN A 364 -6.93 9.79 -5.53
CA ASN A 364 -8.00 9.71 -4.55
C ASN A 364 -8.91 8.55 -4.90
N LEU A 365 -9.14 7.64 -3.95
CA LEU A 365 -9.90 6.43 -4.18
C LEU A 365 -10.90 6.23 -3.04
N ILE A 366 -12.14 5.94 -3.41
CA ILE A 366 -13.12 5.34 -2.50
C ILE A 366 -13.43 3.92 -2.95
N VAL A 367 -13.41 2.98 -2.03
CA VAL A 367 -13.81 1.59 -2.22
C VAL A 367 -14.93 1.28 -1.23
N THR A 368 -15.97 0.61 -1.70
CA THR A 368 -17.13 0.21 -0.89
C THR A 368 -17.55 -1.20 -1.22
N GLU A 369 -18.09 -1.90 -0.23
CA GLU A 369 -18.73 -3.20 -0.39
C GLU A 369 -20.26 -3.01 -0.31
N SER A 370 -20.99 -3.63 -1.24
CA SER A 370 -22.44 -3.76 -1.14
C SER A 370 -22.91 -5.08 -1.72
N SER A 371 -23.60 -5.88 -0.91
CA SER A 371 -24.23 -7.15 -1.32
C SER A 371 -23.27 -8.17 -1.95
N GLY A 372 -22.05 -8.27 -1.41
CA GLY A 372 -20.95 -9.10 -1.88
C GLY A 372 -20.14 -8.50 -3.03
N VAL A 373 -20.47 -7.29 -3.49
CA VAL A 373 -19.79 -6.63 -4.61
C VAL A 373 -18.92 -5.50 -4.09
N VAL A 374 -17.61 -5.62 -4.32
CA VAL A 374 -16.64 -4.56 -4.04
C VAL A 374 -16.50 -3.68 -5.27
N SER A 375 -16.74 -2.39 -5.11
CA SER A 375 -16.67 -1.38 -6.18
C SER A 375 -15.99 -0.11 -5.68
N GLY A 376 -15.60 0.77 -6.59
CA GLY A 376 -14.95 2.01 -6.20
C GLY A 376 -14.95 3.08 -7.27
N THR A 377 -14.41 4.24 -6.93
CA THR A 377 -14.16 5.33 -7.87
C THR A 377 -12.81 5.95 -7.54
N GLY A 378 -11.92 5.93 -8.53
CA GLY A 378 -10.57 6.49 -8.46
C GLY A 378 -10.46 7.77 -9.27
N PHE A 379 -9.71 8.72 -8.76
CA PHE A 379 -9.42 10.00 -9.38
C PHE A 379 -7.91 10.21 -9.47
N PHE A 380 -7.47 10.90 -10.51
CA PHE A 380 -6.11 11.42 -10.62
C PHE A 380 -6.15 12.90 -10.96
N GLY A 381 -5.22 13.65 -10.37
CA GLY A 381 -4.92 15.02 -10.72
C GLY A 381 -3.69 15.52 -9.99
N TYR A 382 -3.54 16.84 -9.97
CA TYR A 382 -2.49 17.55 -9.25
C TYR A 382 -3.06 18.23 -8.02
N GLY A 383 -2.25 18.28 -6.97
CA GLY A 383 -2.60 18.90 -5.69
C GLY A 383 -1.47 19.75 -5.14
N PRO A 384 -1.60 20.24 -3.90
CA PRO A 384 -0.57 21.07 -3.29
C PRO A 384 0.74 20.32 -3.13
N GLN A 385 1.83 21.06 -2.94
CA GLN A 385 3.14 20.49 -2.60
C GLN A 385 3.07 19.68 -1.30
N MET A 386 3.95 18.68 -1.17
CA MET A 386 4.09 17.85 0.03
C MET A 386 4.26 18.67 1.32
N GLN A 387 4.98 19.77 1.24
CA GLN A 387 5.25 20.70 2.34
C GLN A 387 4.01 21.45 2.81
N SER A 388 3.01 21.62 1.94
CA SER A 388 1.79 22.39 2.19
C SER A 388 0.58 21.53 2.56
N GLY A 389 0.76 20.22 2.67
CA GLY A 389 -0.29 19.26 3.01
C GLY A 389 -0.87 18.57 1.77
N ALA A 390 -0.21 17.50 1.34
CA ALA A 390 -0.62 16.73 0.16
C ALA A 390 -1.84 15.82 0.40
N GLY A 391 -2.43 15.31 -0.69
CA GLY A 391 -3.55 14.35 -0.69
C GLY A 391 -4.87 14.93 -1.21
N ALA A 392 -5.00 16.25 -1.32
CA ALA A 392 -6.09 16.85 -2.09
C ALA A 392 -5.77 16.85 -3.59
N ILE A 393 -6.82 16.91 -4.42
CA ILE A 393 -6.70 17.18 -5.85
C ILE A 393 -7.34 18.55 -6.11
N ASP A 394 -6.56 19.47 -6.68
CA ASP A 394 -7.00 20.82 -7.03
C ASP A 394 -7.50 20.88 -8.49
N GLY A 395 -7.04 19.96 -9.33
CA GLY A 395 -7.43 19.83 -10.74
C GLY A 395 -6.39 19.05 -11.52
N ILE A 396 -6.24 19.35 -12.81
CA ILE A 396 -5.22 18.75 -13.67
C ILE A 396 -4.29 19.84 -14.23
N ILE A 397 -3.05 19.48 -14.51
CA ILE A 397 -2.11 20.31 -15.26
C ILE A 397 -1.88 19.60 -16.59
N CYS A 398 -2.30 20.24 -17.68
CA CYS A 398 -2.28 19.61 -19.00
C CYS A 398 -0.95 19.82 -19.72
N ALA A 399 -0.46 21.06 -19.75
CA ALA A 399 0.91 21.39 -20.13
C ALA A 399 1.85 21.36 -18.89
N TRP A 400 2.11 20.17 -18.34
CA TRP A 400 3.09 20.01 -17.24
C TRP A 400 4.53 20.20 -17.73
N THR A 401 4.85 19.64 -18.89
CA THR A 401 6.15 19.79 -19.56
C THR A 401 5.90 20.11 -21.03
N GLY A 402 6.92 20.62 -21.72
CA GLY A 402 6.82 20.99 -23.14
C GLY A 402 7.00 22.49 -23.37
N PRO A 403 6.91 22.94 -24.63
CA PRO A 403 7.16 24.33 -25.03
C PRO A 403 6.20 25.34 -24.37
N ASP A 404 4.99 24.92 -24.02
CA ASP A 404 3.91 25.72 -23.46
C ASP A 404 3.69 25.50 -21.95
N GLN A 405 4.63 24.84 -21.28
CA GLN A 405 4.52 24.52 -19.85
C GLN A 405 4.29 25.80 -19.02
N ASN A 406 3.25 25.78 -18.18
CA ASN A 406 2.94 26.89 -17.28
C ASN A 406 2.45 26.45 -15.89
N HIS A 407 2.29 25.13 -15.67
CA HIS A 407 1.84 24.51 -14.43
C HIS A 407 0.52 25.09 -13.88
N THR A 408 -0.34 25.61 -14.76
CA THR A 408 -1.65 26.15 -14.38
C THR A 408 -2.63 25.00 -14.16
N ILE A 409 -3.35 25.06 -13.04
CA ILE A 409 -4.40 24.10 -12.72
C ILE A 409 -5.65 24.40 -13.54
N PHE A 410 -6.08 23.41 -14.33
CA PHE A 410 -7.40 23.35 -14.95
C PHE A 410 -8.37 22.61 -14.02
N PRO A 411 -9.59 23.12 -13.75
CA PRO A 411 -10.47 22.62 -12.68
C PRO A 411 -11.21 21.32 -13.02
N ASN A 412 -10.58 20.43 -13.78
CA ASN A 412 -11.06 19.08 -14.08
C ASN A 412 -10.05 18.02 -13.59
N VAL A 413 -10.48 16.76 -13.57
CA VAL A 413 -9.68 15.63 -13.10
C VAL A 413 -9.96 14.39 -13.95
N GLN A 414 -9.04 13.44 -13.91
CA GLN A 414 -9.28 12.12 -14.47
C GLN A 414 -10.08 11.26 -13.49
N ARG A 415 -10.99 10.42 -14.00
CA ARG A 415 -11.84 9.53 -13.19
C ARG A 415 -12.02 8.16 -13.84
N GLN A 416 -11.97 7.11 -13.00
CA GLN A 416 -12.37 5.76 -13.36
C GLN A 416 -13.28 5.17 -12.28
N ASN A 417 -14.41 4.58 -12.67
CA ASN A 417 -15.17 3.72 -11.75
C ASN A 417 -14.63 2.29 -11.87
N LEU A 418 -14.68 1.56 -10.76
CA LEU A 418 -14.04 0.27 -10.60
C LEU A 418 -15.03 -0.77 -10.09
N THR A 419 -14.84 -2.02 -10.48
CA THR A 419 -15.51 -3.17 -9.86
C THR A 419 -14.51 -4.30 -9.71
N LYS A 420 -14.47 -4.92 -8.52
CA LYS A 420 -13.57 -6.03 -8.25
C LYS A 420 -14.16 -7.31 -8.83
N THR A 421 -13.54 -7.83 -9.89
CA THR A 421 -13.89 -9.08 -10.56
C THR A 421 -12.74 -10.05 -10.43
N ALA A 422 -12.99 -11.26 -9.91
CA ALA A 422 -11.98 -12.31 -9.77
C ALA A 422 -10.67 -11.84 -9.07
N GLY A 423 -10.79 -10.95 -8.07
CA GLY A 423 -9.65 -10.43 -7.31
C GLY A 423 -8.99 -9.17 -7.90
N VAL A 424 -9.40 -8.73 -9.09
CA VAL A 424 -8.83 -7.60 -9.83
C VAL A 424 -9.82 -6.45 -9.93
N PHE A 425 -9.38 -5.20 -9.74
CA PHE A 425 -10.22 -4.02 -9.97
C PHE A 425 -10.24 -3.65 -11.44
N GLU A 426 -11.34 -3.93 -12.12
CA GLU A 426 -11.56 -3.63 -13.53
C GLU A 426 -12.32 -2.31 -13.72
N VAL A 427 -12.16 -1.67 -14.88
CA VAL A 427 -12.94 -0.47 -15.22
C VAL A 427 -14.42 -0.83 -15.35
N SER A 428 -15.28 -0.10 -14.65
CA SER A 428 -16.73 -0.19 -14.80
C SER A 428 -17.29 1.06 -15.49
N GLY A 429 -17.94 0.88 -16.65
CA GLY A 429 -18.49 1.99 -17.43
C GLY A 429 -17.43 2.84 -18.16
N THR A 430 -17.70 4.13 -18.33
CA THR A 430 -16.84 5.06 -19.07
C THR A 430 -15.64 5.53 -18.26
N SER A 431 -14.45 5.49 -18.84
CA SER A 431 -13.25 6.17 -18.30
C SER A 431 -13.20 7.62 -18.77
N TYR A 432 -13.03 8.54 -17.82
CA TYR A 432 -12.91 9.98 -18.04
C TYR A 432 -11.44 10.38 -17.87
N THR A 433 -10.60 9.97 -18.83
CA THR A 433 -9.13 10.08 -18.74
C THR A 433 -8.51 10.77 -19.95
N VAL A 434 -9.29 11.05 -20.99
CA VAL A 434 -8.82 11.58 -22.27
C VAL A 434 -8.73 13.10 -22.18
N TYR A 435 -7.54 13.62 -22.48
CA TYR A 435 -7.25 15.04 -22.62
C TYR A 435 -5.99 15.20 -23.47
N ASP A 436 -5.78 16.36 -24.07
CA ASP A 436 -4.54 16.67 -24.78
C ASP A 436 -3.53 17.34 -23.83
N PRO A 437 -2.27 16.88 -23.78
CA PRO A 437 -1.25 17.43 -22.90
C PRO A 437 -0.62 18.72 -23.46
N VAL A 438 -1.48 19.61 -23.93
CA VAL A 438 -1.16 20.94 -24.45
C VAL A 438 -2.12 21.94 -23.84
N HIS A 439 -1.69 23.20 -23.87
CA HIS A 439 -2.43 24.36 -23.41
C HIS A 439 -2.91 24.23 -21.95
N ALA A 440 -3.51 25.30 -21.45
CA ALA A 440 -3.99 25.34 -20.07
C ALA A 440 -5.40 24.75 -19.90
N ASP A 441 -6.11 24.49 -21.01
CA ASP A 441 -7.49 23.99 -21.08
C ASP A 441 -7.59 22.54 -21.55
N CYS A 442 -6.44 21.89 -21.80
CA CYS A 442 -6.32 20.47 -22.09
C CYS A 442 -6.91 20.02 -23.44
N GLU A 443 -7.03 20.96 -24.37
CA GLU A 443 -7.56 20.77 -25.72
C GLU A 443 -6.54 21.27 -26.72
N ALA A 444 -6.32 20.50 -27.79
CA ALA A 444 -5.49 20.96 -28.90
C ALA A 444 -6.31 21.77 -29.93
N GLU A 445 -5.76 22.87 -30.43
CA GLU A 445 -6.30 23.70 -31.50
C GLU A 445 -5.84 23.23 -32.89
N ALA A 446 -4.66 22.62 -33.00
CA ALA A 446 -4.08 22.07 -34.22
C ALA A 446 -3.63 20.61 -34.08
N PRO A 447 -3.57 19.84 -35.20
CA PRO A 447 -3.16 18.45 -35.15
C PRO A 447 -1.66 18.31 -34.85
N MET A 448 -1.33 17.73 -33.69
CA MET A 448 0.01 17.21 -33.39
C MET A 448 0.00 15.68 -33.32
N THR A 449 1.10 15.03 -33.71
CA THR A 449 1.23 13.56 -33.63
C THR A 449 1.97 13.17 -32.36
N MET A 450 1.35 12.31 -31.55
CA MET A 450 1.92 11.75 -30.32
C MET A 450 2.23 10.27 -30.51
N ASN A 451 3.42 9.83 -30.11
CA ASN A 451 3.87 8.44 -30.21
C ASN A 451 4.46 7.98 -28.89
N TRP A 452 3.97 6.86 -28.36
CA TRP A 452 4.56 6.19 -27.19
C TRP A 452 4.67 4.70 -27.42
N THR A 453 5.53 4.07 -26.64
CA THR A 453 5.67 2.61 -26.66
C THR A 453 4.68 2.00 -25.68
N THR A 454 3.81 1.13 -26.17
CA THR A 454 3.04 0.18 -25.37
C THR A 454 3.73 -1.19 -25.38
N THR A 455 3.36 -2.09 -24.47
CA THR A 455 3.87 -3.47 -24.47
C THR A 455 3.53 -4.26 -25.75
N SER A 456 2.58 -3.80 -26.57
CA SER A 456 2.26 -4.37 -27.89
C SER A 456 2.92 -3.67 -29.08
N GLY A 457 3.66 -2.56 -28.87
CA GLY A 457 4.32 -1.78 -29.91
C GLY A 457 4.11 -0.26 -29.77
N ALA A 458 4.59 0.52 -30.75
CA ALA A 458 4.32 1.97 -30.78
C ALA A 458 2.84 2.26 -31.10
N SER A 459 2.19 3.09 -30.29
CA SER A 459 0.81 3.54 -30.50
C SER A 459 0.80 5.04 -30.83
N PRO A 460 0.43 5.43 -32.06
CA PRO A 460 0.25 6.83 -32.41
C PRO A 460 -1.14 7.33 -32.00
N ARG A 461 -1.25 8.59 -31.55
CA ARG A 461 -2.49 9.36 -31.37
C ARG A 461 -2.31 10.76 -31.91
N THR A 462 -3.36 11.34 -32.49
CA THR A 462 -3.36 12.75 -32.91
C THR A 462 -4.14 13.59 -31.90
N ALA A 463 -3.58 14.69 -31.40
CA ALA A 463 -4.18 15.47 -30.31
C ALA A 463 -5.53 16.09 -30.69
N ALA A 464 -5.58 16.95 -31.72
CA ALA A 464 -6.82 17.57 -32.22
C ALA A 464 -7.87 16.59 -32.79
N SER A 465 -7.63 15.28 -32.71
CA SER A 465 -8.64 14.24 -32.98
C SER A 465 -9.29 13.69 -31.71
N THR A 466 -8.83 14.14 -30.53
CA THR A 466 -9.36 13.71 -29.25
C THR A 466 -10.39 14.70 -28.75
N THR A 467 -11.33 14.18 -27.96
CA THR A 467 -12.34 14.99 -27.30
C THR A 467 -12.07 14.85 -25.82
N ASN A 468 -11.67 15.95 -25.18
CA ASN A 468 -11.50 15.98 -23.74
C ASN A 468 -12.77 15.44 -23.06
N ASN A 469 -12.58 14.49 -22.16
CA ASN A 469 -13.66 13.93 -21.38
C ASN A 469 -13.35 13.94 -19.88
N LEU A 470 -12.51 14.85 -19.40
CA LEU A 470 -12.26 15.02 -17.98
C LEU A 470 -13.53 15.50 -17.26
N VAL A 471 -13.64 15.17 -15.98
CA VAL A 471 -14.78 15.58 -15.14
C VAL A 471 -14.41 16.76 -14.25
N PRO A 472 -15.36 17.63 -13.83
CA PRO A 472 -15.07 18.71 -12.90
C PRO A 472 -14.46 18.21 -11.59
N VAL A 473 -13.47 18.94 -11.04
CA VAL A 473 -12.84 18.59 -9.75
C VAL A 473 -13.83 18.49 -8.59
N ALA A 474 -14.96 19.21 -8.67
CA ALA A 474 -16.06 19.12 -7.71
C ALA A 474 -16.64 17.69 -7.58
N GLU A 475 -16.48 16.83 -8.59
CA GLU A 475 -16.88 15.42 -8.51
C GLU A 475 -16.09 14.65 -7.45
N VAL A 476 -14.82 15.00 -7.19
CA VAL A 476 -14.01 14.37 -6.14
C VAL A 476 -14.72 14.51 -4.80
N THR A 477 -15.12 15.72 -4.44
CA THR A 477 -15.86 16.00 -3.20
C THR A 477 -17.28 15.41 -3.24
N SER A 478 -17.95 15.41 -4.40
CA SER A 478 -19.28 14.80 -4.51
C SER A 478 -19.27 13.29 -4.26
N VAL A 479 -18.21 12.60 -4.68
CA VAL A 479 -18.09 11.14 -4.57
C VAL A 479 -17.45 10.72 -3.24
N MET A 480 -16.37 11.40 -2.83
CA MET A 480 -15.66 11.06 -1.60
C MET A 480 -16.24 11.73 -0.35
N GLY A 481 -17.00 12.81 -0.50
CA GLY A 481 -17.31 13.70 0.61
C GLY A 481 -16.04 14.42 1.07
N THR A 482 -15.67 14.22 2.33
CA THR A 482 -14.39 14.70 2.86
C THR A 482 -13.26 13.73 2.56
N LEU A 483 -12.04 14.27 2.45
CA LEU A 483 -10.82 13.46 2.51
C LEU A 483 -10.75 12.66 3.81
N PRO A 484 -9.97 11.55 3.81
CA PRO A 484 -9.71 10.78 5.01
C PRO A 484 -9.13 11.63 6.14
N THR A 485 -9.39 11.23 7.38
CA THR A 485 -8.92 11.98 8.56
C THR A 485 -7.60 11.45 9.08
N LEU A 486 -6.79 12.33 9.68
CA LEU A 486 -5.50 11.92 10.25
C LEU A 486 -5.71 11.10 11.55
N PRO A 487 -4.86 10.09 11.81
CA PRO A 487 -4.78 9.45 13.11
C PRO A 487 -4.18 10.38 14.17
N THR A 488 -4.42 10.07 15.44
CA THR A 488 -3.79 10.75 16.57
C THR A 488 -2.27 10.52 16.60
N ASN A 489 -1.45 11.58 16.60
CA ASN A 489 0.00 11.46 16.76
C ASN A 489 0.38 11.02 18.18
N VAL A 490 1.20 9.97 18.29
CA VAL A 490 1.65 9.37 19.56
C VAL A 490 3.02 9.87 20.06
N ASP A 491 3.73 10.67 19.26
CA ASP A 491 4.98 11.33 19.67
C ASP A 491 4.74 12.84 19.89
N LEU A 492 4.09 13.16 21.00
CA LEU A 492 3.88 14.53 21.48
C LEU A 492 4.91 14.90 22.54
#